data_AF-A0A2G9RS36-F1
#
_entry.id   AF-A0A2G9RS36-F1
#
_cell.length_a   1.000
_cell.length_b   1.000
_cell.length_c   1.000
_cell.angle_alpha   90.00
_cell.angle_beta   90.00
_cell.angle_gamma   90.00
#
_symmetry.space_group_name_H-M   'P 1'
#
loop_
_entity.id
_entity.type
_entity.pdbx_description
1 polymer ?
#
loop_
_entity_poly.entity_id
_entity_poly.type
_entity_poly.pdbx_seq_one_letter_code
_entity_poly.pdbx_strand_id
1 'polypeptide(L)' 'MSDIKLIVLGSPGAGKSALIVRFLTGRYISEYASNSECVYTKQMNVDGRLTGLEIYDPCSQIRPK' A
#
# COMPACT_ATOMS: atom_id res chain seq x y z
N MET A 1 -17.90 -5.93 -10.20
CA MET A 1 -17.23 -6.02 -8.90
C MET A 1 -16.85 -4.60 -8.52
N SER A 2 -17.23 -4.13 -7.33
CA SER A 2 -16.87 -2.79 -6.87
C SER A 2 -15.45 -2.83 -6.31
N ASP A 3 -14.48 -2.50 -7.15
CA ASP A 3 -13.08 -2.44 -6.72
C ASP A 3 -12.83 -1.13 -5.95
N ILE A 4 -12.35 -1.27 -4.72
CA ILE A 4 -11.99 -0.11 -3.89
C ILE A 4 -10.55 0.29 -4.25
N LYS A 5 -10.38 1.54 -4.65
CA LYS A 5 -9.06 2.15 -4.90
C LYS A 5 -8.67 3.02 -3.70
N LEU A 6 -7.49 2.77 -3.15
CA LEU A 6 -6.92 3.49 -2.01
C LEU A 6 -5.55 4.03 -2.36
N ILE A 7 -5.22 5.18 -1.77
CA ILE A 7 -3.86 5.73 -1.75
C ILE A 7 -3.44 5.94 -0.31
N VAL A 8 -2.18 5.64 0.01
CA VAL A 8 -1.62 5.86 1.35
C VAL A 8 -0.63 7.01 1.30
N LEU A 9 -0.95 8.11 1.97
CA LEU A 9 -0.16 9.34 1.98
C LEU A 9 0.39 9.65 3.37
N GLY A 10 1.47 10.42 3.43
CA GLY A 10 2.11 10.83 4.67
C GLY A 10 3.60 11.14 4.48
N SER A 11 4.20 11.75 5.49
CA SER A 11 5.60 12.20 5.48
C SER A 11 6.61 11.09 5.13
N PRO A 12 7.80 11.45 4.62
CA PRO A 12 8.91 10.49 4.47
C PRO A 12 9.20 9.78 5.80
N GLY A 13 9.47 8.47 5.75
CA GLY A 13 9.78 7.69 6.96
C GLY A 13 8.58 7.32 7.85
N ALA A 14 7.36 7.77 7.56
CA ALA A 14 6.17 7.47 8.37
C ALA A 14 5.73 5.99 8.39
N GLY A 15 6.39 5.11 7.63
CA GLY A 15 6.08 3.68 7.61
C GLY A 15 4.91 3.25 6.72
N LYS A 16 4.56 4.04 5.69
CA LYS A 16 3.46 3.75 4.75
C LYS A 16 3.61 2.38 4.08
N SER A 17 4.73 2.14 3.40
CA SER A 17 5.04 0.85 2.77
C SER A 17 5.06 -0.29 3.78
N ALA A 18 5.55 -0.03 5.00
CA ALA A 18 5.56 -1.03 6.06
C ALA A 18 4.14 -1.43 6.50
N LEU A 19 3.24 -0.46 6.65
CA LEU A 19 1.84 -0.70 6.96
C LEU A 19 1.15 -1.50 5.86
N ILE A 20 1.35 -1.12 4.59
CA ILE A 20 0.76 -1.79 3.43
C ILE A 20 1.26 -3.23 3.35
N VAL A 21 2.57 -3.45 3.39
CA VAL A 21 3.16 -4.79 3.32
C VAL A 21 2.70 -5.66 4.49
N ARG A 22 2.60 -5.08 5.70
CA ARG A 22 2.08 -5.81 6.86
C ARG A 22 0.62 -6.20 6.68
N PHE A 23 -0.21 -5.32 6.14
CA PHE A 23 -1.60 -5.62 5.82
C PHE A 23 -1.75 -6.74 4.76
N LEU A 24 -0.85 -6.76 3.76
CA LEU A 24 -0.87 -7.75 2.69
C LEU A 24 -0.34 -9.12 3.13
N THR A 25 0.74 -9.13 3.92
CA THR A 25 1.53 -10.35 4.21
C THR A 25 1.38 -10.87 5.64
N GLY A 26 0.86 -10.07 6.57
CA GLY A 26 0.84 -10.37 7.99
C GLY A 26 2.20 -10.30 8.69
N ARG A 27 3.26 -9.86 7.99
CA ARG A 27 4.65 -9.83 8.51
C ARG A 27 5.19 -8.39 8.56
N TYR A 28 6.11 -8.15 9.46
CA TYR A 28 6.95 -6.94 9.43
C TYR A 28 8.24 -7.28 8.69
N ILE A 29 8.53 -6.56 7.61
CA ILE A 29 9.72 -6.75 6.78
C ILE A 29 10.66 -5.57 7.06
N SER A 30 11.95 -5.78 7.26
CA SER A 30 12.88 -4.71 7.62
C SER A 30 13.31 -3.85 6.42
N GLU A 31 13.26 -4.42 5.22
CA GLU A 31 13.80 -3.81 4.00
C GLU A 31 12.64 -3.41 3.07
N TYR A 32 12.58 -2.12 2.76
CA TYR A 32 11.57 -1.54 1.87
C TYR A 32 12.23 -0.72 0.77
N ALA A 33 11.76 -0.89 -0.48
CA ALA A 33 12.20 -0.10 -1.62
C ALA A 33 11.56 1.30 -1.60
N SER A 34 12.01 2.18 -0.71
CA SER A 34 11.43 3.52 -0.47
C SER A 34 11.52 4.49 -1.66
N ASN A 35 12.21 4.11 -2.73
CA ASN A 35 12.39 4.89 -3.95
C ASN A 35 11.42 4.49 -5.08
N SER A 36 10.58 3.47 -4.87
CA SER A 36 9.71 2.92 -5.89
C SER A 36 8.24 3.20 -5.59
N GLU A 37 7.49 3.58 -6.60
CA GLU A 37 6.02 3.62 -6.54
C GLU A 37 5.47 2.22 -6.78
N CYS A 38 4.50 1.79 -5.97
CA CYS A 38 3.93 0.44 -6.06
C CYS A 38 2.40 0.47 -6.08
N VAL A 39 1.79 -0.44 -6.85
CA VAL A 39 0.35 -0.74 -6.78
C VAL A 39 0.19 -2.19 -6.34
N TYR A 40 -0.57 -2.39 -5.27
CA TYR A 40 -0.86 -3.71 -4.72
C TYR A 40 -2.32 -4.06 -4.91
N THR A 41 -2.62 -5.32 -5.18
CA THR A 41 -4.00 -5.82 -5.25
C THR A 41 -4.23 -6.92 -4.23
N LYS A 42 -5.42 -6.92 -3.62
CA LYS A 42 -5.84 -7.96 -2.67
C LYS A 42 -7.34 -8.17 -2.78
N GLN A 43 -7.78 -9.42 -2.82
CA GLN A 43 -9.18 -9.76 -2.57
C GLN A 43 -9.38 -10.04 -1.09
N MET A 44 -10.46 -9.51 -0.52
CA MET A 44 -10.80 -9.78 0.87
C MET A 44 -12.30 -9.74 1.10
N ASN A 45 -12.75 -10.38 2.18
CA ASN A 45 -14.13 -10.32 2.62
C ASN A 45 -14.34 -9.06 3.49
N VAL A 46 -15.25 -8.18 3.06
CA VAL A 46 -15.66 -6.97 3.79
C VAL A 46 -17.18 -7.05 3.92
N ASP A 47 -17.68 -7.07 5.16
CA ASP A 47 -19.11 -7.17 5.47
C ASP A 47 -19.83 -8.32 4.74
N GLY A 48 -19.18 -9.48 4.65
CA GLY A 48 -19.72 -10.68 4.00
C GLY A 48 -19.62 -10.66 2.46
N ARG A 49 -19.03 -9.63 1.85
CA ARG A 49 -18.85 -9.51 0.40
C ARG A 49 -17.38 -9.62 -0.01
N LEU A 50 -17.13 -10.44 -1.04
CA LEU A 50 -15.81 -10.53 -1.68
C LEU A 50 -15.53 -9.23 -2.45
N THR A 51 -14.56 -8.47 -1.98
CA THR A 51 -14.23 -7.12 -2.46
C THR A 51 -12.79 -7.08 -2.95
N GLY A 52 -12.60 -6.49 -4.14
CA GLY A 52 -11.27 -6.18 -4.68
C GLY A 52 -10.73 -4.89 -4.10
N LEU A 53 -9.47 -4.90 -3.68
CA LEU A 53 -8.76 -3.74 -3.15
C LEU A 53 -7.53 -3.47 -4.00
N GLU A 54 -7.38 -2.23 -4.47
CA GLU A 54 -6.20 -1.71 -5.16
C GLU A 54 -5.58 -0.61 -4.28
N ILE A 55 -4.35 -0.81 -3.83
CA ILE A 55 -3.64 0.10 -2.93
C ILE A 55 -2.45 0.70 -3.67
N TYR A 56 -2.43 2.02 -3.79
CA TYR A 56 -1.30 2.77 -4.32
C TYR A 56 -0.39 3.27 -3.19
N ASP A 57 0.88 2.87 -3.25
CA ASP A 57 1.98 3.33 -2.39
C ASP A 57 2.89 4.28 -3.20
N PRO A 58 2.67 5.60 -3.12
CA PRO A 58 3.49 6.56 -3.82
C PRO A 58 4.87 6.71 -3.15
N CYS A 59 5.91 6.72 -4.00
CA CYS A 59 7.26 7.08 -3.60
C CYS A 59 7.26 8.49 -3.03
N SER A 60 7.85 8.63 -1.83
CA SER A 60 7.93 9.94 -1.15
C SER A 60 9.17 10.75 -1.55
N GLN A 61 9.95 10.29 -2.53
CA GLN A 61 11.12 11.04 -2.99
C GLN A 61 10.68 12.26 -3.80
N ILE A 62 11.22 13.41 -3.41
CA ILE A 62 11.14 14.63 -4.21
C ILE A 62 12.03 14.40 -5.43
N ARG A 63 11.44 14.30 -6.62
CA ARG A 63 12.23 14.25 -7.86
C ARG A 63 13.02 15.57 -7.96
N PRO A 64 14.35 15.54 -8.16
CA PRO A 64 15.10 16.77 -8.42
C PRO A 64 14.54 17.41 -9.70
N LYS A 65 14.40 18.74 -9.64
CA LYS A 65 13.87 19.56 -10.73
C LYS A 65 14.85 19.64 -11.89
#